data_AF-A0A1E7J1I8-F1
#
_entry.id   AF-A0A1E7J1I8-F1
#
_cell.length_a   1.000
_cell.length_b   1.000
_cell.length_c   1.000
_cell.angle_alpha   90.00
_cell.angle_beta   90.00
_cell.angle_gamma   90.00
#
_symmetry.space_group_name_H-M   'P 1'
#
loop_
_entity.id
_entity.type
_entity.pdbx_description
1 polymer ?
#
loop_
_entity_poly.entity_id
_entity_poly.type
_entity_poly.pdbx_seq_one_letter_code
_entity_poly.pdbx_strand_id
1 'polypeptide(L)'
;MKFEVYCDESMPDLFTTKKPASRYLMIGSLWLPNSYRNKIKNDIRSLREKHNTWGEIKWSKVSPSRLPFYLDLIDMFLSYNLELRFRCIAVDHAQINMSLHDNDSELGFYKFYYQMLHHWIYDFNEYRIFCDIKTNRDPERLKVLKRCLKYANLSSTIKDIQSLPSKQVVLIQLCDLLLGAANSRMNNTLKEGSAKNELVRHLQKMLGVKNLAPTPKSEEKFNIFKIRLNGGW
;
A
#
# COMPACT_ATOMS: atom_id res chain seq x y z
N MET A 1 4.49 -4.20 21.07
CA MET A 1 3.06 -3.88 20.80
C MET A 1 2.50 -4.81 19.71
N LYS A 2 1.17 -4.84 19.50
CA LYS A 2 0.53 -5.62 18.42
C LYS A 2 0.11 -4.72 17.27
N PHE A 3 0.63 -4.99 16.08
CA PHE A 3 0.38 -4.24 14.85
C PHE A 3 -0.35 -5.09 13.82
N GLU A 4 -1.07 -4.38 12.98
CA GLU A 4 -1.77 -4.92 11.84
C GLU A 4 -1.35 -4.19 10.59
N VAL A 5 -1.18 -4.96 9.52
CA VAL A 5 -0.71 -4.47 8.25
C VAL A 5 -1.69 -4.91 7.18
N TYR A 6 -2.27 -3.97 6.45
CA TYR A 6 -3.21 -4.24 5.37
C TYR A 6 -2.56 -3.85 4.06
N CYS A 7 -2.44 -4.80 3.15
CA CYS A 7 -1.68 -4.63 1.93
C CYS A 7 -2.57 -4.74 0.70
N ASP A 8 -2.20 -3.97 -0.32
CA ASP A 8 -2.78 -4.01 -1.65
C ASP A 8 -1.71 -3.73 -2.70
N GLU A 9 -2.02 -3.96 -3.97
CA GLU A 9 -1.07 -4.03 -5.06
C GLU A 9 -1.66 -3.48 -6.35
N SER A 10 -0.93 -2.57 -6.96
CA SER A 10 -1.33 -1.91 -8.19
C SER A 10 -0.45 -2.38 -9.33
N MET A 11 -1.09 -2.77 -10.43
CA MET A 11 -0.44 -3.20 -11.67
C MET A 11 0.50 -4.42 -11.52
N PRO A 12 0.09 -5.52 -10.85
CA PRO A 12 0.93 -6.72 -10.71
C PRO A 12 1.30 -7.35 -12.06
N ASP A 13 0.45 -7.16 -13.09
CA ASP A 13 0.64 -7.68 -14.45
C ASP A 13 1.84 -7.04 -15.19
N LEU A 14 2.43 -5.97 -14.64
CA LEU A 14 3.67 -5.40 -15.18
C LEU A 14 4.86 -6.37 -15.13
N PHE A 15 4.79 -7.41 -14.29
CA PHE A 15 5.77 -8.48 -14.27
C PHE A 15 5.72 -9.40 -15.49
N THR A 16 4.58 -9.48 -16.16
CA THR A 16 4.32 -10.47 -17.21
C THR A 16 4.14 -9.84 -18.59
N THR A 17 3.86 -8.54 -18.66
CA THR A 17 3.62 -7.85 -19.93
C THR A 17 4.89 -7.40 -20.64
N LYS A 18 4.95 -7.64 -21.95
CA LYS A 18 6.02 -7.16 -22.86
C LYS A 18 5.78 -5.74 -23.38
N LYS A 19 4.60 -5.14 -23.11
CA LYS A 19 4.24 -3.75 -23.48
C LYS A 19 3.59 -3.04 -22.29
N PRO A 20 4.39 -2.58 -21.32
CA PRO A 20 3.87 -2.00 -20.09
C PRO A 20 3.34 -0.58 -20.35
N ALA A 21 2.10 -0.32 -19.96
CA ALA A 21 1.48 1.01 -20.01
C ALA A 21 1.94 1.92 -18.85
N SER A 22 2.81 1.43 -17.97
CA SER A 22 3.26 2.11 -16.75
C SER A 22 4.67 1.66 -16.38
N ARG A 23 5.47 2.57 -15.81
CA ARG A 23 6.89 2.34 -15.51
C ARG A 23 7.12 1.64 -14.18
N TYR A 24 6.34 1.99 -13.17
CA TYR A 24 6.50 1.48 -11.82
C TYR A 24 5.40 0.49 -11.47
N LEU A 25 5.81 -0.69 -11.05
CA LEU A 25 4.98 -1.57 -10.23
C LEU A 25 4.95 -1.02 -8.80
N MET A 26 3.79 -1.06 -8.15
CA MET A 26 3.67 -0.61 -6.77
C MET A 26 2.92 -1.58 -5.86
N ILE A 27 3.48 -1.80 -4.67
CA ILE A 27 2.88 -2.60 -3.59
C ILE A 27 2.74 -1.66 -2.39
N GLY A 28 1.55 -1.60 -1.82
CA GLY A 28 1.19 -0.73 -0.70
C GLY A 28 0.89 -1.48 0.58
N SER A 29 1.06 -0.79 1.70
CA SER A 29 0.76 -1.29 3.04
C SER A 29 0.30 -0.17 3.96
N LEU A 30 -0.75 -0.45 4.72
CA LEU A 30 -1.32 0.40 5.75
C LEU A 30 -1.08 -0.25 7.11
N TRP A 31 -0.43 0.48 8.02
CA TRP A 31 0.05 -0.01 9.31
C TRP A 31 -0.66 0.70 10.44
N LEU A 32 -1.13 -0.05 11.43
CA LEU A 32 -1.74 0.49 12.65
C LEU A 32 -1.55 -0.45 13.84
N PRO A 33 -1.53 0.06 15.08
CA PRO A 33 -1.74 -0.79 16.24
C PRO A 33 -3.13 -1.41 16.22
N ASN A 34 -3.23 -2.67 16.65
CA ASN A 34 -4.49 -3.41 16.73
C ASN A 34 -5.58 -2.66 17.52
N SER A 35 -5.19 -1.90 18.56
CA SER A 35 -6.12 -1.13 19.40
C SER A 35 -6.91 -0.07 18.64
N TYR A 36 -6.37 0.46 17.54
CA TYR A 36 -7.04 1.49 16.73
C TYR A 36 -7.96 0.92 15.65
N ARG A 37 -7.91 -0.39 15.38
CA ARG A 37 -8.68 -1.03 14.30
C ARG A 37 -10.16 -0.65 14.34
N ASN A 38 -10.81 -0.86 15.48
CA ASN A 38 -12.27 -0.65 15.59
C ASN A 38 -12.62 0.82 15.49
N LYS A 39 -11.79 1.71 16.05
CA LYS A 39 -11.99 3.15 15.97
C LYS A 39 -11.93 3.64 14.52
N ILE A 40 -10.88 3.29 13.78
CA ILE A 40 -10.73 3.66 12.37
C ILE A 40 -11.88 3.11 11.52
N LYS A 41 -12.29 1.85 11.75
CA LYS A 41 -13.45 1.27 11.04
C LYS A 41 -14.74 2.04 11.30
N ASN A 42 -14.97 2.47 12.53
CA ASN A 42 -16.14 3.27 12.90
C ASN A 42 -16.08 4.67 12.28
N ASP A 43 -14.93 5.33 12.28
CA ASP A 43 -14.77 6.64 11.66
C ASP A 43 -15.04 6.57 10.14
N ILE A 44 -14.53 5.53 9.46
CA ILE A 44 -14.85 5.32 8.03
C ILE A 44 -16.35 5.07 7.82
N ARG A 45 -17.01 4.35 8.74
CA ARG A 45 -18.46 4.16 8.69
C ARG A 45 -19.21 5.48 8.87
N SER A 46 -18.83 6.31 9.83
CA SER A 46 -19.42 7.63 10.04
C SER A 46 -19.23 8.55 8.83
N LEU A 47 -18.09 8.46 8.14
CA LEU A 47 -17.90 9.17 6.86
C LEU A 47 -18.83 8.66 5.75
N ARG A 48 -19.06 7.34 5.66
CA ARG A 48 -20.01 6.77 4.70
C ARG A 48 -21.43 7.29 4.96
N GLU A 49 -21.83 7.34 6.22
CA GLU A 49 -23.14 7.86 6.65
C GLU A 49 -23.26 9.36 6.33
N LYS A 50 -22.25 10.17 6.71
CA LYS A 50 -22.19 11.62 6.44
C LYS A 50 -22.36 11.96 4.96
N HIS A 51 -21.71 11.20 4.08
CA HIS A 51 -21.70 11.47 2.64
C HIS A 51 -22.69 10.61 1.85
N ASN A 52 -23.53 9.82 2.52
CA ASN A 52 -24.41 8.81 1.91
C ASN A 52 -23.70 7.97 0.83
N THR A 53 -22.44 7.59 1.09
CA THR A 53 -21.58 6.91 0.12
C THR A 53 -21.40 5.45 0.52
N TRP A 54 -22.06 4.56 -0.22
CA TRP A 54 -22.04 3.12 0.01
C TRP A 54 -21.32 2.37 -1.12
N GLY A 55 -20.90 1.14 -0.82
CA GLY A 55 -20.10 0.31 -1.72
C GLY A 55 -18.60 0.33 -1.40
N GLU A 56 -17.79 -0.20 -2.32
CA GLU A 56 -16.35 -0.38 -2.12
C GLU A 56 -15.59 0.95 -2.29
N ILE A 57 -14.67 1.23 -1.37
CA ILE A 57 -13.72 2.35 -1.49
C ILE A 57 -12.61 1.87 -2.42
N LYS A 58 -12.43 2.53 -3.56
CA LYS A 58 -11.37 2.21 -4.53
C LYS A 58 -10.88 3.46 -5.24
N TRP A 59 -9.60 3.52 -5.56
CA TRP A 59 -9.03 4.58 -6.40
C TRP A 59 -9.77 4.71 -7.74
N SER A 60 -10.18 3.60 -8.35
CA SER A 60 -10.95 3.59 -9.60
C SER A 60 -12.35 4.20 -9.46
N LYS A 61 -12.89 4.31 -8.24
CA LYS A 61 -14.22 4.85 -7.91
C LYS A 61 -14.19 6.30 -7.44
N VAL A 62 -13.04 6.97 -7.49
CA VAL A 62 -12.94 8.42 -7.26
C VAL A 62 -13.56 9.15 -8.45
N SER A 63 -14.63 9.89 -8.17
CA SER A 63 -15.41 10.67 -9.14
C SER A 63 -15.78 12.03 -8.53
N PRO A 64 -16.15 13.05 -9.34
CA PRO A 64 -16.58 14.35 -8.82
C PRO A 64 -17.70 14.25 -7.77
N SER A 65 -18.70 13.40 -8.02
CA SER A 65 -19.83 13.20 -7.11
C SER A 65 -19.48 12.57 -5.76
N ARG A 66 -18.37 11.83 -5.67
CA ARG A 66 -17.91 11.17 -4.44
C ARG A 66 -16.70 11.86 -3.81
N LEU A 67 -16.18 12.91 -4.44
CA LEU A 67 -14.94 13.56 -4.02
C LEU A 67 -14.99 14.07 -2.56
N PRO A 68 -16.08 14.67 -2.06
CA PRO A 68 -16.15 15.10 -0.66
C PRO A 68 -15.90 13.96 0.34
N PHE A 69 -16.44 12.76 0.07
CA PHE A 69 -16.19 11.58 0.89
C PHE A 69 -14.71 11.18 0.89
N TYR A 70 -14.06 11.20 -0.27
CA TYR A 70 -12.64 10.83 -0.37
C TYR A 70 -11.71 11.87 0.27
N LEU A 71 -12.05 13.16 0.19
CA LEU A 71 -11.30 14.22 0.87
C LEU A 71 -11.35 14.03 2.39
N ASP A 72 -12.54 13.85 2.96
CA ASP A 72 -12.70 13.58 4.39
C ASP A 72 -12.02 12.27 4.82
N LEU A 73 -11.97 11.27 3.94
CA LEU A 73 -11.27 10.01 4.21
C LEU A 73 -9.75 10.19 4.29
N ILE A 74 -9.18 11.08 3.47
CA ILE A 74 -7.78 11.49 3.56
C ILE A 74 -7.53 12.28 4.86
N ASP A 75 -8.41 13.21 5.19
CA ASP A 75 -8.30 13.99 6.44
C ASP A 75 -8.38 13.09 7.67
N MET A 76 -9.29 12.10 7.67
CA MET A 76 -9.35 11.08 8.70
C MET A 76 -8.05 10.31 8.77
N PHE A 77 -7.53 9.79 7.65
CA PHE A 77 -6.24 9.09 7.62
C PHE A 77 -5.13 9.93 8.27
N LEU A 78 -5.03 11.21 7.92
CA LEU A 78 -3.99 12.11 8.42
C LEU A 78 -4.17 12.46 9.90
N SER A 79 -5.41 12.57 10.40
CA SER A 79 -5.69 12.89 11.81
C SER A 79 -5.14 11.86 12.80
N TYR A 80 -4.94 10.61 12.38
CA TYR A 80 -4.32 9.55 13.18
C TYR A 80 -2.80 9.66 13.33
N ASN A 81 -2.13 10.65 12.72
CA ASN A 81 -0.68 10.84 12.79
C ASN A 81 0.09 9.52 12.57
N LEU A 82 0.99 9.11 13.48
CA LEU A 82 1.78 7.89 13.34
C LEU A 82 1.06 6.60 13.77
N GLU A 83 -0.18 6.69 14.26
CA GLU A 83 -1.01 5.52 14.62
C GLU A 83 -1.64 4.85 13.39
N LEU A 84 -1.66 5.55 12.26
CA LEU A 84 -2.11 5.02 10.97
C LEU A 84 -1.14 5.48 9.87
N ARG A 85 -0.25 4.58 9.45
CA ARG A 85 0.86 4.90 8.54
C ARG A 85 0.71 4.18 7.22
N PHE A 86 1.13 4.81 6.14
CA PHE A 86 1.13 4.20 4.82
C PHE A 86 2.54 4.11 4.27
N ARG A 87 2.87 2.96 3.68
CA ARG A 87 4.12 2.73 2.94
C ARG A 87 3.83 2.01 1.65
N CYS A 88 4.44 2.44 0.57
CA CYS A 88 4.51 1.66 -0.66
C CYS A 88 5.94 1.52 -1.16
N ILE A 89 6.18 0.46 -1.94
CA ILE A 89 7.39 0.30 -2.75
C ILE A 89 7.07 0.64 -4.20
N ALA A 90 7.96 1.34 -4.88
CA ALA A 90 7.92 1.59 -6.32
C ALA A 90 9.10 0.89 -6.99
N VAL A 91 8.81 -0.07 -7.86
CA VAL A 91 9.79 -0.90 -8.58
C VAL A 91 9.75 -0.52 -10.05
N ASP A 92 10.87 -0.02 -10.58
CA ASP A 92 11.00 0.26 -12.02
C ASP A 92 11.08 -1.06 -12.78
N HIS A 93 10.01 -1.44 -13.48
CA HIS A 93 9.92 -2.75 -14.14
C HIS A 93 11.04 -2.96 -15.17
N ALA A 94 11.51 -1.88 -15.80
CA ALA A 94 12.56 -1.92 -16.81
C ALA A 94 13.94 -2.27 -16.21
N GLN A 95 14.08 -2.20 -14.89
CA GLN A 95 15.32 -2.54 -14.17
C GLN A 95 15.26 -3.94 -13.52
N ILE A 96 14.16 -4.68 -13.70
CA ILE A 96 14.02 -6.01 -13.11
C ILE A 96 14.85 -7.01 -13.90
N ASN A 97 15.84 -7.61 -13.25
CA ASN A 97 16.59 -8.72 -13.81
C ASN A 97 15.94 -10.05 -13.40
N MET A 98 15.17 -10.65 -14.31
CA MET A 98 14.44 -11.90 -14.06
C MET A 98 15.34 -13.11 -13.73
N SER A 99 16.62 -13.09 -14.12
CA SER A 99 17.56 -14.16 -13.73
C SER A 99 17.80 -14.22 -12.21
N LEU A 100 17.68 -13.08 -11.51
CA LEU A 100 17.76 -13.01 -10.05
C LEU A 100 16.48 -13.51 -9.36
N HIS A 101 15.46 -13.86 -10.14
CA HIS A 101 14.15 -14.29 -9.70
C HIS A 101 13.82 -15.69 -10.22
N ASP A 102 14.81 -16.50 -10.59
CA ASP A 102 14.64 -17.84 -11.16
C ASP A 102 13.72 -17.86 -12.39
N ASN A 103 13.67 -16.73 -13.12
CA ASN A 103 12.71 -16.46 -14.19
C ASN A 103 11.23 -16.62 -13.79
N ASP A 104 10.95 -16.55 -12.49
CA ASP A 104 9.63 -16.64 -11.89
C ASP A 104 9.15 -15.24 -11.46
N SER A 105 8.16 -14.74 -12.20
CA SER A 105 7.53 -13.44 -11.95
C SER A 105 6.85 -13.34 -10.59
N GLU A 106 6.23 -14.42 -10.10
CA GLU A 106 5.55 -14.44 -8.80
C GLU A 106 6.60 -14.40 -7.68
N LEU A 107 7.70 -15.14 -7.82
CA LEU A 107 8.83 -15.05 -6.90
C LEU A 107 9.40 -13.63 -6.85
N GLY A 108 9.59 -12.99 -8.01
CA GLY A 108 10.03 -11.60 -8.10
C GLY A 108 9.10 -10.65 -7.35
N PHE A 109 7.80 -10.78 -7.58
CA PHE A 109 6.77 -10.02 -6.89
C PHE A 109 6.89 -10.15 -5.36
N TYR A 110 6.97 -11.38 -4.83
CA TYR A 110 7.09 -11.61 -3.38
C TYR A 110 8.42 -11.16 -2.79
N LYS A 111 9.52 -11.14 -3.55
CA LYS A 111 10.79 -10.53 -3.10
C LYS A 111 10.64 -9.02 -2.88
N PHE A 112 9.90 -8.30 -3.72
CA PHE A 112 9.63 -6.88 -3.46
C PHE A 112 8.59 -6.65 -2.36
N TYR A 113 7.63 -7.55 -2.22
CA TYR A 113 6.70 -7.55 -1.09
C TYR A 113 7.46 -7.66 0.24
N TYR A 114 8.44 -8.57 0.30
CA TYR A 114 9.37 -8.69 1.42
C TYR A 114 10.10 -7.37 1.69
N GLN A 115 10.66 -6.72 0.65
CA GLN A 115 11.35 -5.43 0.81
C GLN A 115 10.40 -4.32 1.31
N MET A 116 9.14 -4.30 0.87
CA MET A 116 8.18 -3.32 1.35
C MET A 116 7.87 -3.49 2.85
N LEU A 117 7.74 -4.74 3.31
CA LEU A 117 7.39 -5.07 4.71
C LEU A 117 8.59 -5.00 5.66
N HIS A 118 9.70 -5.63 5.31
CA HIS A 118 10.83 -5.91 6.20
C HIS A 118 11.37 -4.64 6.88
N HIS A 119 11.51 -3.54 6.14
CA HIS A 119 12.11 -2.31 6.65
C HIS A 119 11.24 -1.55 7.67
N TRP A 120 9.98 -1.95 7.85
CA TRP A 120 9.04 -1.38 8.83
C TRP A 120 8.62 -2.37 9.93
N ILE A 121 9.25 -3.55 9.98
CA ILE A 121 9.13 -4.51 11.08
C ILE A 121 10.22 -4.18 12.11
N TYR A 122 9.78 -3.68 13.25
CA TYR A 122 10.63 -3.28 14.37
C TYR A 122 10.65 -4.31 15.48
N ASP A 123 11.74 -4.27 16.25
CA ASP A 123 12.02 -5.17 17.34
C ASP A 123 10.92 -5.16 18.42
N PHE A 124 10.75 -6.28 19.12
CA PHE A 124 9.86 -6.42 20.27
C PHE A 124 8.37 -6.11 19.98
N ASN A 125 7.96 -6.28 18.72
CA ASN A 125 6.58 -6.12 18.27
C ASN A 125 6.02 -7.41 17.64
N GLU A 126 4.70 -7.56 17.69
CA GLU A 126 3.95 -8.63 17.03
C GLU A 126 3.18 -8.05 15.83
N TYR A 127 3.27 -8.69 14.68
CA TYR A 127 2.63 -8.26 13.43
C TYR A 127 1.66 -9.32 12.90
N ARG A 128 0.47 -8.87 12.49
CA ARG A 128 -0.47 -9.62 11.65
C ARG A 128 -0.61 -8.91 10.32
N ILE A 129 -0.33 -9.62 9.22
CA ILE A 129 -0.32 -9.05 7.88
C ILE A 129 -1.48 -9.64 7.07
N PHE A 130 -2.22 -8.76 6.41
CA PHE A 130 -3.41 -9.08 5.64
C PHE A 130 -3.19 -8.65 4.19
N CYS A 131 -3.13 -9.62 3.29
CA CYS A 131 -3.02 -9.40 1.85
C CYS A 131 -4.41 -9.46 1.19
N ASP A 132 -4.62 -8.80 0.05
CA ASP A 132 -5.83 -9.03 -0.74
C ASP A 132 -5.83 -10.44 -1.38
N ILE A 133 -7.00 -11.09 -1.42
CA ILE A 133 -7.17 -12.38 -2.09
C ILE A 133 -6.98 -12.20 -3.60
N LYS A 134 -6.12 -13.04 -4.18
CA LYS A 134 -5.92 -13.17 -5.64
C LYS A 134 -6.18 -14.62 -6.03
N THR A 135 -6.92 -14.83 -7.12
CA THR A 135 -7.37 -16.16 -7.58
C THR A 135 -6.24 -17.03 -8.14
N ASN A 136 -5.13 -16.44 -8.58
CA ASN A 136 -4.08 -17.15 -9.33
C ASN A 136 -2.70 -17.07 -8.64
N ARG A 137 -2.67 -17.11 -7.30
CA ARG A 137 -1.40 -17.08 -6.55
C ARG A 137 -1.16 -18.37 -5.80
N ASP A 138 0.09 -18.81 -5.80
CA ASP A 138 0.53 -19.96 -5.03
C ASP A 138 0.42 -19.64 -3.53
N PRO A 139 -0.46 -20.35 -2.76
CA PRO A 139 -0.61 -20.15 -1.33
C PRO A 139 0.67 -20.38 -0.53
N GLU A 140 1.61 -21.19 -1.05
CA GLU A 140 2.89 -21.45 -0.39
C GLU A 140 3.77 -20.20 -0.34
N ARG A 141 3.59 -19.24 -1.26
CA ARG A 141 4.38 -17.99 -1.27
C ARG A 141 4.18 -17.15 -0.03
N LEU A 142 2.96 -17.12 0.53
CA LEU A 142 2.70 -16.40 1.78
C LEU A 142 3.39 -17.08 2.97
N LYS A 143 3.43 -18.42 2.99
CA LYS A 143 4.17 -19.18 4.02
C LYS A 143 5.67 -18.91 3.91
N VAL A 144 6.21 -18.87 2.70
CA VAL A 144 7.62 -18.52 2.45
C VAL A 144 7.90 -17.07 2.88
N LEU A 145 7.05 -16.11 2.51
CA LEU A 145 7.18 -14.71 2.94
C LEU A 145 7.18 -14.58 4.47
N LYS A 146 6.24 -15.25 5.16
CA LYS A 146 6.16 -15.29 6.62
C LYS A 146 7.46 -15.83 7.23
N ARG A 147 7.99 -16.92 6.67
CA ARG A 147 9.25 -17.52 7.10
C ARG A 147 10.43 -16.58 6.91
N CYS A 148 10.55 -15.94 5.74
CA CYS A 148 11.61 -14.98 5.46
C CYS A 148 11.57 -13.79 6.41
N LEU A 149 10.40 -13.19 6.65
CA LEU A 149 10.24 -12.06 7.56
C LEU A 149 10.58 -12.43 9.01
N LYS A 150 10.17 -13.63 9.45
CA LYS A 150 10.53 -14.15 10.78
C LYS A 150 12.04 -14.25 10.97
N TYR A 151 12.76 -14.79 9.98
CA TYR A 151 14.22 -14.94 10.07
C TYR A 151 14.97 -13.61 9.89
N ALA A 152 14.38 -12.64 9.21
CA ALA A 152 14.98 -11.33 8.99
C ALA A 152 15.02 -10.45 10.25
N ASN A 153 14.11 -10.70 11.21
CA ASN A 153 14.12 -10.04 12.52
C ASN A 153 13.63 -11.00 13.62
N LEU A 154 14.56 -11.65 14.30
CA LEU A 154 14.31 -12.63 15.36
C LEU A 154 13.73 -12.04 16.64
N SER A 155 13.86 -10.72 16.85
CA SER A 155 13.31 -10.04 18.01
C SER A 155 11.86 -9.62 17.82
N SER A 156 11.37 -9.65 16.57
CA SER A 156 9.97 -9.41 16.21
C SER A 156 9.19 -10.72 16.10
N THR A 157 7.87 -10.65 16.22
CA THR A 157 6.98 -11.80 16.02
C THR A 157 6.09 -11.57 14.80
N ILE A 158 6.26 -12.35 13.75
CA ILE A 158 5.29 -12.42 12.64
C ILE A 158 4.23 -13.45 13.00
N LYS A 159 3.14 -12.99 13.64
CA LYS A 159 2.08 -13.87 14.14
C LYS A 159 1.39 -14.57 12.98
N ASP A 160 0.98 -13.79 11.97
CA ASP A 160 0.36 -14.36 10.79
C ASP A 160 0.46 -13.52 9.52
N ILE A 161 0.36 -14.19 8.38
CA ILE A 161 0.18 -13.59 7.05
C ILE A 161 -0.95 -14.36 6.36
N GLN A 162 -2.06 -13.69 6.07
CA GLN A 162 -3.23 -14.31 5.46
C GLN A 162 -3.85 -13.42 4.40
N SER A 163 -4.56 -14.04 3.45
CA SER A 163 -5.33 -13.31 2.45
C SER A 163 -6.75 -13.05 2.94
N LEU A 164 -7.26 -11.84 2.75
CA LEU A 164 -8.63 -11.45 3.06
C LEU A 164 -9.32 -10.84 1.83
N PRO A 165 -10.65 -11.00 1.68
CA PRO A 165 -11.37 -10.42 0.56
C PRO A 165 -11.46 -8.89 0.71
N SER A 166 -10.79 -8.11 -0.15
CA SER A 166 -10.79 -6.63 -0.14
C SER A 166 -12.19 -6.01 -0.02
N LYS A 167 -13.19 -6.58 -0.69
CA LYS A 167 -14.59 -6.11 -0.63
C LYS A 167 -15.17 -6.05 0.79
N GLN A 168 -14.68 -6.90 1.70
CA GLN A 168 -15.16 -6.99 3.08
C GLN A 168 -14.24 -6.27 4.09
N VAL A 169 -13.05 -5.84 3.66
CA VAL A 169 -12.04 -5.26 4.55
C VAL A 169 -11.76 -3.81 4.17
N VAL A 170 -12.42 -2.90 4.89
CA VAL A 170 -12.31 -1.45 4.64
C VAL A 170 -10.89 -0.89 4.76
N LEU A 171 -10.02 -1.52 5.56
CA LEU A 171 -8.62 -1.10 5.71
C LEU A 171 -7.76 -1.51 4.50
N ILE A 172 -8.07 -2.62 3.81
CA ILE A 172 -7.46 -2.93 2.51
C ILE A 172 -7.93 -1.92 1.46
N GLN A 173 -9.20 -1.55 1.49
CA GLN A 173 -9.75 -0.53 0.59
C GLN A 173 -9.13 0.87 0.81
N LEU A 174 -8.83 1.23 2.06
CA LEU A 174 -8.08 2.46 2.37
C LEU A 174 -6.64 2.36 1.83
N CYS A 175 -6.00 1.19 1.93
CA CYS A 175 -4.70 0.93 1.31
C CYS A 175 -4.75 1.10 -0.22
N ASP A 176 -5.76 0.55 -0.91
CA ASP A 176 -5.98 0.72 -2.36
C ASP A 176 -6.05 2.20 -2.75
N LEU A 177 -6.80 3.01 -1.99
CA LEU A 177 -6.96 4.44 -2.26
C LEU A 177 -5.61 5.18 -2.17
N LEU A 178 -4.86 4.98 -1.09
CA LEU A 178 -3.57 5.63 -0.86
C LEU A 178 -2.50 5.16 -1.86
N LEU A 179 -2.52 3.86 -2.18
CA LEU A 179 -1.67 3.28 -3.22
C LEU A 179 -1.99 3.85 -4.59
N GLY A 180 -3.27 4.02 -4.93
CA GLY A 180 -3.70 4.63 -6.17
C GLY A 180 -3.25 6.09 -6.32
N ALA A 181 -3.29 6.86 -5.23
CA ALA A 181 -2.77 8.23 -5.19
C ALA A 181 -1.26 8.26 -5.48
N ALA A 182 -0.47 7.45 -4.76
CA ALA A 182 0.98 7.36 -4.99
C ALA A 182 1.30 6.85 -6.40
N ASN A 183 0.61 5.79 -6.86
CA ASN A 183 0.80 5.17 -8.15
C ASN A 183 0.51 6.12 -9.30
N SER A 184 -0.57 6.89 -9.21
CA SER A 184 -0.94 7.81 -10.27
C SER A 184 0.06 8.96 -10.44
N ARG A 185 0.72 9.40 -9.36
CA ARG A 185 1.84 10.35 -9.42
C ARG A 185 3.12 9.70 -9.96
N MET A 186 3.51 8.55 -9.42
CA MET A 186 4.74 7.86 -9.85
C MET A 186 4.73 7.46 -11.33
N ASN A 187 3.57 7.07 -11.86
CA ASN A 187 3.38 6.66 -13.25
C ASN A 187 2.82 7.76 -14.16
N ASN A 188 2.68 9.00 -13.68
CA ASN A 188 2.15 10.14 -14.47
C ASN A 188 0.80 9.84 -15.15
N THR A 189 -0.12 9.14 -14.48
CA THR A 189 -1.45 8.80 -15.01
C THR A 189 -2.56 9.74 -14.55
N LEU A 190 -2.20 10.75 -13.75
CA LEU A 190 -3.10 11.79 -13.27
C LEU A 190 -3.48 12.77 -14.37
N LYS A 191 -4.79 12.88 -14.64
CA LYS A 191 -5.34 13.92 -15.52
C LYS A 191 -5.56 15.21 -14.72
N GLU A 192 -4.98 16.30 -15.18
CA GLU A 192 -5.16 17.64 -14.62
C GLU A 192 -6.65 18.03 -14.59
N GLY A 193 -7.09 18.73 -13.55
CA GLY A 193 -8.50 19.08 -13.32
C GLY A 193 -9.46 17.92 -12.98
N SER A 194 -9.00 16.66 -12.90
CA SER A 194 -9.85 15.54 -12.48
C SER A 194 -10.06 15.49 -10.96
N ALA A 195 -11.14 14.85 -10.50
CA ALA A 195 -11.38 14.58 -9.07
C ALA A 195 -10.21 13.85 -8.38
N LYS A 196 -9.53 12.96 -9.11
CA LYS A 196 -8.31 12.29 -8.65
C LYS A 196 -7.15 13.26 -8.43
N ASN A 197 -6.99 14.24 -9.32
CA ASN A 197 -5.97 15.27 -9.17
C ASN A 197 -6.26 16.20 -8.00
N GLU A 198 -7.51 16.54 -7.77
CA GLU A 198 -7.91 17.31 -6.59
C GLU A 198 -7.64 16.55 -5.29
N LEU A 199 -8.03 15.27 -5.20
CA LEU A 199 -7.74 14.42 -4.05
C LEU A 199 -6.23 14.31 -3.76
N VAL A 200 -5.42 14.14 -4.80
CA VAL A 200 -3.96 14.06 -4.67
C VAL A 200 -3.35 15.40 -4.26
N ARG A 201 -3.87 16.52 -4.79
CA ARG A 201 -3.45 17.87 -4.36
C ARG A 201 -3.78 18.12 -2.89
N HIS A 202 -4.95 17.67 -2.45
CA HIS A 202 -5.35 17.76 -1.05
C HIS A 202 -4.41 16.96 -0.15
N LEU A 203 -4.13 15.70 -0.49
CA LEU A 203 -3.17 14.87 0.24
C LEU A 203 -1.77 15.52 0.29
N GLN A 204 -1.27 16.03 -0.83
CA GLN A 204 0.01 16.74 -0.90
C GLN A 204 0.05 17.98 0.01
N LYS A 205 -1.01 18.79 -0.04
CA LYS A 205 -1.15 20.00 0.80
C LYS A 205 -1.11 19.63 2.28
N MET A 206 -1.87 18.62 2.68
CA MET A 206 -1.96 18.21 4.08
C MET A 206 -0.70 17.50 4.58
N LEU A 207 0.06 16.85 3.70
CA LEU A 207 1.40 16.33 4.00
C LEU A 207 2.50 17.41 3.97
N GLY A 208 2.19 18.64 3.52
CA GLY A 208 3.19 19.71 3.38
C GLY A 208 4.22 19.46 2.26
N VAL A 209 3.89 18.64 1.26
CA VAL A 209 4.81 18.28 0.17
C VAL A 209 4.36 18.86 -1.17
N LYS A 210 5.33 19.27 -2.00
CA LYS A 210 5.04 19.79 -3.35
C LYS A 210 4.48 18.70 -4.28
N ASN A 211 4.99 17.47 -4.16
CA ASN A 211 4.59 16.35 -4.99
C ASN A 211 4.76 15.03 -4.21
N LEU A 212 3.95 14.01 -4.53
CA LEU A 212 4.17 12.65 -4.05
C LEU A 212 5.33 12.04 -4.84
N ALA A 213 6.53 12.13 -4.28
CA ALA A 213 7.77 11.63 -4.84
C ALA A 213 8.42 10.62 -3.88
N PRO A 214 9.46 9.88 -4.31
CA PRO A 214 10.18 8.98 -3.41
C PRO A 214 10.64 9.70 -2.13
N THR A 215 10.41 9.06 -0.99
CA THR A 215 10.64 9.65 0.34
C THR A 215 11.89 9.05 0.99
N PRO A 216 12.52 9.76 1.95
CA PRO A 216 13.59 9.18 2.76
C PRO A 216 13.07 8.04 3.64
N LYS A 217 13.99 7.22 4.16
CA LYS A 217 13.64 6.11 5.08
C LYS A 217 12.97 6.60 6.36
N SER A 218 13.29 7.82 6.81
CA SER A 218 12.74 8.46 8.00
C SER A 218 11.31 8.95 7.85
N GLU A 219 10.74 8.99 6.64
CA GLU A 219 9.34 9.35 6.44
C GLU A 219 8.44 8.20 6.91
N GLU A 220 7.62 8.45 7.94
CA GLU A 220 6.79 7.43 8.58
C GLU A 220 5.30 7.56 8.29
N LYS A 221 4.79 8.73 7.91
CA LYS A 221 3.34 8.92 7.71
C LYS A 221 2.89 8.40 6.34
N PHE A 222 3.57 8.84 5.28
CA PHE A 222 3.26 8.47 3.90
C PHE A 222 4.57 8.20 3.13
N ASN A 223 5.06 6.97 3.21
CA ASN A 223 6.35 6.59 2.66
C ASN A 223 6.25 6.03 1.25
N ILE A 224 7.02 6.58 0.30
CA ILE A 224 7.17 6.06 -1.06
C ILE A 224 8.62 5.57 -1.23
N PHE A 225 8.83 4.28 -1.04
CA PHE A 225 10.13 3.65 -1.19
C PHE A 225 10.39 3.28 -2.66
N LYS A 226 11.10 4.13 -3.40
CA LYS A 226 11.62 3.75 -4.72
C LYS A 226 12.88 2.90 -4.57
N ILE A 227 12.78 1.60 -4.85
CA ILE A 227 13.94 0.70 -4.79
C ILE A 227 14.91 1.01 -5.93
N ARG A 228 16.21 0.94 -5.65
CA ARG A 228 17.29 1.09 -6.64
C ARG A 228 17.84 -0.30 -6.96
N LEU A 229 17.57 -0.81 -8.17
CA LEU A 229 17.97 -2.17 -8.56
C LEU A 229 19.37 -2.23 -9.20
N ASN A 230 19.84 -1.12 -9.78
CA ASN A 230 21.16 -1.02 -10.40
C ASN A 230 22.31 -0.79 -9.40
N GLY A 231 22.04 -0.93 -8.10
CA GLY A 231 23.01 -0.62 -7.04
C GLY A 231 23.17 0.87 -6.76
N GLY A 232 24.03 1.17 -5.80
CA GLY A 232 24.36 2.52 -5.34
C GLY A 232 24.75 2.51 -3.87
N TRP A 233 25.88 3.16 -3.57
CA TRP A 233 26.27 3.54 -2.21
C TRP A 233 25.70 4.91 -1.89
#